data_AF-A0AAJ7SBK9-F1
#
_entry.id   AF-A0AAJ7SBK9-F1
#
_cell.length_a   1.000
_cell.length_b   1.000
_cell.length_c   1.000
_cell.angle_alpha   90.00
_cell.angle_beta   90.00
_cell.angle_gamma   90.00
#
_symmetry.space_group_name_H-M   'P 1'
#
loop_
_entity.id
_entity.type
_entity.pdbx_description
1 polymer ?
#
loop_
_entity_poly.entity_id
_entity_poly.type
_entity_poly.pdbx_seq_one_letter_code
_entity_poly.pdbx_strand_id
1 'polypeptide(L)'
;NHEAATPVDLYRNLQKSVNKFGKLRVNASIEDVMETWANNPGYPLVSVVKNSGNLVVSQEHFHLNRRNQSSAEWWIPLSFVAEKHANFFETAPSHWLRPGVRHLIIEDAAPDDDWVILNARQIGYYRVNYDRENWQRLTRYLNSEDFYKIDKLNRAALIDDAFNLARAGYLDYAIPFDLCRYLTRERDYEPWVAAINNFKFVNKMLDISNVATPVPRLQAAFQKYAVDLLENIYRQLNFTESADEDLTTKLKKEIILSISCLFHNRDCLNTTLNIFSRWSRYSNESIPRDVKSFILCEGFRHMPGEWSTAMERYLKTDLQTEQELLLQAFGCTWDPSQIRELVTLAISNDYNKHVRTQQRIIAMNAVIDGNGWNVDFVLELVQKHLRLIITERGYDFLSKVITSIGNAMKADYQVQTLRAFIHNNSESLGPSLSSAEKAIYVVSENAEWVRKYKPNIAKYFQIGV
;
A
#
# COMPACT_ATOMS: atom_id res chain seq x y z
N ASN A 1 32.69 -2.51 29.57
CA ASN A 1 33.17 -2.35 28.18
C ASN A 1 31.99 -2.12 27.26
N HIS A 2 32.01 -1.02 26.51
CA HIS A 2 31.09 -0.77 25.40
C HIS A 2 31.88 -0.99 24.12
N GLU A 3 31.78 -2.19 23.54
CA GLU A 3 32.44 -2.56 22.29
C GLU A 3 31.39 -2.67 21.17
N ALA A 4 31.81 -2.46 19.92
CA ALA A 4 30.95 -2.66 18.77
C ALA A 4 30.68 -4.15 18.55
N ALA A 5 29.50 -4.49 18.03
CA ALA A 5 29.09 -5.86 17.75
C ALA A 5 28.86 -6.07 16.24
N THR A 6 29.11 -7.29 15.79
CA THR A 6 28.78 -7.77 14.44
C THR A 6 27.56 -8.70 14.48
N PRO A 7 26.91 -9.01 13.33
CA PRO A 7 25.84 -10.00 13.29
C PRO A 7 26.23 -11.36 13.91
N VAL A 8 27.47 -11.81 13.68
CA VAL A 8 28.01 -13.06 14.25
C VAL A 8 27.99 -13.05 15.78
N ASP A 9 28.27 -11.91 16.41
CA ASP A 9 28.22 -11.78 17.88
C ASP A 9 26.78 -11.94 18.42
N LEU A 10 25.79 -11.44 17.68
CA LEU A 10 24.38 -11.65 18.01
C LEU A 10 24.01 -13.14 17.89
N TYR A 11 24.33 -13.77 16.76
CA TYR A 11 24.01 -15.18 16.50
C TYR A 11 24.64 -16.10 17.55
N ARG A 12 25.91 -15.86 17.91
CA ARG A 12 26.62 -16.61 18.95
C ARG A 12 25.92 -16.52 20.31
N ASN A 13 25.46 -15.34 20.71
CA ASN A 13 24.79 -15.15 22.00
C ASN A 13 23.38 -15.74 22.02
N LEU A 14 22.64 -15.66 20.91
CA LEU A 14 21.36 -16.35 20.76
C LEU A 14 21.54 -17.87 20.79
N GLN A 15 22.55 -18.41 20.11
CA GLN A 15 22.87 -19.85 20.13
C GLN A 15 23.20 -20.33 21.55
N LYS A 16 23.95 -19.55 22.35
CA LYS A 16 24.22 -19.88 23.77
C LYS A 16 22.92 -20.01 24.57
N SER A 17 21.97 -19.09 24.37
CA SER A 17 20.66 -19.17 25.02
C SER A 17 19.86 -20.39 24.56
N VAL A 18 19.87 -20.68 23.26
CA VAL A 18 19.22 -21.89 22.71
C VAL A 18 19.80 -23.15 23.33
N ASN A 19 21.12 -23.29 23.38
CA ASN A 19 21.80 -24.44 23.96
C ASN A 19 21.49 -24.59 25.46
N LYS A 20 21.33 -23.48 26.19
CA LYS A 20 21.02 -23.47 27.61
C LYS A 20 19.57 -23.88 27.91
N PHE A 21 18.62 -23.45 27.07
CA PHE A 21 17.18 -23.63 27.35
C PHE A 21 16.51 -24.70 26.47
N GLY A 22 17.18 -25.25 25.46
CA GLY A 22 16.74 -26.39 24.67
C GLY A 22 15.47 -26.16 23.82
N LYS A 23 15.14 -24.91 23.48
CA LYS A 23 13.82 -24.57 22.88
C LYS A 23 13.75 -24.62 21.36
N LEU A 24 14.87 -24.72 20.65
CA LEU A 24 14.90 -24.67 19.19
C LEU A 24 14.84 -26.11 18.62
N ARG A 25 13.72 -26.49 18.01
CA ARG A 25 13.53 -27.79 17.34
C ARG A 25 13.95 -27.74 15.86
N VAL A 26 15.15 -27.25 15.58
CA VAL A 26 15.71 -27.21 14.22
C VAL A 26 17.10 -27.81 14.24
N ASN A 27 17.43 -28.62 13.23
CA ASN A 27 18.76 -29.20 13.06
C ASN A 27 19.66 -28.24 12.25
N ALA A 28 19.81 -27.02 12.75
CA ALA A 28 20.61 -25.94 12.16
C ALA A 28 21.07 -25.00 13.28
N SER A 29 22.20 -24.32 13.10
CA SER A 29 22.61 -23.25 14.02
C SER A 29 21.75 -22.00 13.80
N ILE A 30 21.68 -21.11 14.80
CA ILE A 30 21.05 -19.80 14.66
C ILE A 30 21.69 -19.00 13.53
N GLU A 31 23.01 -19.13 13.36
CA GLU A 31 23.74 -18.48 12.25
C GLU A 31 23.23 -19.00 10.91
N ASP A 32 23.14 -20.31 10.69
CA ASP A 32 22.61 -20.89 9.45
C ASP A 32 21.19 -20.39 9.11
N VAL A 33 20.33 -20.27 10.11
CA VAL A 33 18.97 -19.75 9.93
C VAL A 33 19.03 -18.27 9.56
N MET A 34 19.68 -17.45 10.38
CA MET A 34 19.67 -16.00 10.24
C MET A 34 20.37 -15.52 8.97
N GLU A 35 21.43 -16.20 8.54
CA GLU A 35 22.17 -15.88 7.32
C GLU A 35 21.27 -15.96 6.07
N THR A 36 20.35 -16.94 6.02
CA THR A 36 19.38 -17.02 4.91
C THR A 36 18.43 -15.83 4.86
N TRP A 37 18.10 -15.21 6.00
CA TRP A 37 17.20 -14.05 6.08
C TRP A 37 17.94 -12.71 5.94
N ALA A 38 19.13 -12.59 6.50
CA ALA A 38 19.87 -11.34 6.55
C ALA A 38 20.57 -11.01 5.23
N ASN A 39 21.04 -12.04 4.50
CA ASN A 39 21.87 -11.87 3.31
C ASN A 39 21.19 -12.19 1.98
N ASN A 40 19.92 -12.63 1.99
CA ASN A 40 19.10 -12.73 0.78
C ASN A 40 18.10 -11.56 0.73
N PRO A 41 18.15 -10.69 -0.29
CA PRO A 41 17.17 -9.62 -0.42
C PRO A 41 15.78 -10.20 -0.71
N GLY A 42 14.74 -9.61 -0.13
CA GLY A 42 13.36 -10.05 -0.32
C GLY A 42 12.87 -11.01 0.76
N TYR A 43 11.89 -11.85 0.42
CA TYR A 43 11.26 -12.81 1.32
C TYR A 43 10.56 -13.95 0.54
N PRO A 44 10.31 -15.11 1.17
CA PRO A 44 9.68 -16.23 0.48
C PRO A 44 8.15 -16.12 0.38
N LEU A 45 7.63 -16.74 -0.67
CA LEU A 45 6.27 -17.25 -0.75
C LEU A 45 6.27 -18.72 -0.32
N VAL A 46 5.43 -19.07 0.65
CA VAL A 46 5.17 -20.46 1.05
C VAL A 46 3.90 -20.93 0.36
N SER A 47 4.00 -21.95 -0.49
CA SER A 47 2.85 -22.56 -1.17
C SER A 47 2.42 -23.84 -0.48
N VAL A 48 1.12 -23.96 -0.21
CA VAL A 48 0.49 -25.07 0.52
C VAL A 48 -0.54 -25.75 -0.35
N VAL A 49 -0.35 -27.05 -0.57
CA VAL A 49 -1.32 -27.90 -1.25
C VAL A 49 -1.78 -28.98 -0.29
N LYS A 50 -3.09 -29.11 -0.11
CA LYS A 50 -3.68 -30.15 0.73
C LYS A 50 -3.90 -31.42 -0.08
N ASN A 51 -3.55 -32.56 0.50
CA ASN A 51 -3.73 -33.86 -0.15
C ASN A 51 -4.01 -34.96 0.89
N SER A 52 -5.26 -35.42 0.96
CA SER A 52 -5.68 -36.56 1.78
C SER A 52 -5.27 -36.41 3.26
N GLY A 53 -5.61 -35.28 3.87
CA GLY A 53 -5.24 -34.93 5.25
C GLY A 53 -3.85 -34.30 5.43
N ASN A 54 -2.96 -34.45 4.46
CA ASN A 54 -1.59 -33.96 4.53
C ASN A 54 -1.43 -32.56 3.91
N LEU A 55 -0.44 -31.80 4.37
CA LEU A 55 -0.02 -30.55 3.73
C LEU A 55 1.31 -30.73 3.02
N VAL A 56 1.32 -30.47 1.72
CA VAL A 56 2.54 -30.39 0.91
C VAL A 56 2.94 -28.92 0.82
N VAL A 57 4.05 -28.58 1.46
CA VAL A 57 4.54 -27.21 1.63
C VAL A 57 5.82 -27.01 0.83
N SER A 58 5.92 -25.91 0.11
CA SER A 58 7.10 -25.52 -0.69
C SER A 58 7.38 -24.03 -0.57
N GLN A 59 8.59 -23.60 -0.95
CA GLN A 59 8.99 -22.20 -0.95
C GLN A 59 9.50 -21.76 -2.32
N GLU A 60 9.29 -20.49 -2.64
CA GLU A 60 9.98 -19.77 -3.70
C GLU A 60 10.17 -18.31 -3.30
N HIS A 61 11.06 -17.58 -3.96
CA HIS A 61 11.19 -16.13 -3.73
C HIS A 61 9.93 -15.40 -4.22
N PHE A 62 9.26 -14.65 -3.34
CA PHE A 62 8.13 -13.83 -3.74
C PHE A 62 8.57 -12.59 -4.52
N HIS A 63 8.13 -12.50 -5.78
CA HIS A 63 8.27 -11.29 -6.60
C HIS A 63 6.92 -10.89 -7.17
N LEU A 64 6.63 -9.58 -7.21
CA LEU A 64 5.46 -9.04 -7.92
C LEU A 64 5.55 -9.32 -9.43
N ASN A 65 6.76 -9.29 -9.99
CA ASN A 65 7.03 -9.74 -11.35
C ASN A 65 7.70 -11.11 -11.33
N ARG A 66 6.94 -12.14 -11.73
CA ARG A 66 7.38 -13.54 -11.76
C ARG A 66 8.49 -13.84 -12.78
N ARG A 67 8.86 -12.89 -13.66
CA ARG A 67 10.03 -13.03 -14.55
C ARG A 67 11.35 -12.90 -13.78
N ASN A 68 11.34 -12.26 -12.62
CA ASN A 68 12.49 -12.20 -11.74
C ASN A 68 12.60 -13.54 -11.03
N GLN A 69 13.50 -14.40 -11.51
CA GLN A 69 13.79 -15.68 -10.86
C GLN A 69 14.99 -15.51 -9.94
N SER A 70 14.87 -16.06 -8.73
CA SER A 70 15.93 -16.12 -7.74
C SER A 70 15.95 -17.53 -7.16
N SER A 71 17.14 -18.09 -6.98
CA SER A 71 17.35 -19.36 -6.30
C SER A 71 17.53 -19.20 -4.79
N ALA A 72 17.20 -18.03 -4.24
CA ALA A 72 17.25 -17.79 -2.80
C ALA A 72 16.22 -18.69 -2.09
N GLU A 73 16.67 -19.35 -1.04
CA GLU A 73 15.85 -20.20 -0.19
C GLU A 73 16.16 -19.90 1.28
N TRP A 74 15.17 -20.07 2.13
CA TRP A 74 15.21 -19.70 3.54
C TRP A 74 15.01 -20.89 4.46
N TRP A 75 15.53 -20.77 5.67
CA TRP A 75 15.07 -21.57 6.80
C TRP A 75 13.80 -20.95 7.36
N ILE A 76 12.64 -21.52 7.01
CA ILE A 76 11.33 -20.96 7.34
C ILE A 76 10.71 -21.70 8.53
N PRO A 77 10.49 -21.02 9.68
CA PRO A 77 9.69 -21.57 10.78
C PRO A 77 8.21 -21.60 10.40
N LEU A 78 7.61 -22.79 10.43
CA LEU A 78 6.21 -22.99 10.08
C LEU A 78 5.36 -23.22 11.33
N SER A 79 4.29 -22.44 11.44
CA SER A 79 3.14 -22.71 12.31
C SER A 79 1.90 -22.85 11.43
N PHE A 80 0.93 -23.64 11.84
CA PHE A 80 -0.34 -23.76 11.14
C PHE A 80 -1.49 -23.98 12.10
N VAL A 81 -2.69 -23.63 11.64
CA VAL A 81 -3.95 -23.75 12.37
C VAL A 81 -4.97 -24.42 11.46
N ALA A 82 -5.64 -25.45 11.97
CA ALA A 82 -6.72 -26.16 11.29
C ALA A 82 -8.07 -25.76 11.91
N GLU A 83 -9.13 -25.77 11.10
CA GLU A 83 -10.46 -25.29 11.48
C GLU A 83 -11.02 -25.90 12.79
N LYS A 84 -11.10 -27.23 12.90
CA LYS A 84 -11.69 -27.90 14.07
C LYS A 84 -10.85 -27.78 15.35
N HIS A 85 -9.57 -27.45 15.23
CA HIS A 85 -8.62 -27.31 16.34
C HIS A 85 -7.97 -25.92 16.36
N ALA A 86 -8.76 -24.88 16.05
CA ALA A 86 -8.24 -23.55 15.86
C ALA A 86 -7.67 -22.94 17.15
N ASN A 87 -6.34 -22.85 17.24
CA ASN A 87 -5.63 -22.10 18.27
C ASN A 87 -4.54 -21.21 17.65
N PHE A 88 -4.87 -19.93 17.44
CA PHE A 88 -3.94 -18.95 16.85
C PHE A 88 -2.89 -18.42 17.84
N PHE A 89 -2.98 -18.74 19.13
CA PHE A 89 -2.02 -18.28 20.14
C PHE A 89 -0.82 -19.21 20.28
N GLU A 90 -0.88 -20.43 19.72
CA GLU A 90 0.26 -21.32 19.63
C GLU A 90 1.09 -20.99 18.39
N THR A 91 2.03 -20.07 18.57
CA THR A 91 2.81 -19.51 17.46
C THR A 91 4.22 -20.08 17.34
N ALA A 92 4.58 -21.00 18.23
CA ALA A 92 5.86 -21.69 18.14
C ALA A 92 5.92 -22.52 16.86
N PRO A 93 7.08 -22.60 16.18
CA PRO A 93 7.20 -23.41 14.99
C PRO A 93 7.02 -24.89 15.32
N SER A 94 6.07 -25.54 14.64
CA SER A 94 5.89 -26.98 14.68
C SER A 94 6.81 -27.69 13.69
N HIS A 95 7.12 -27.04 12.57
CA HIS A 95 7.95 -27.57 11.49
C HIS A 95 8.91 -26.51 10.96
N TRP A 96 9.92 -26.96 10.22
CA TRP A 96 10.87 -26.09 9.52
C TRP A 96 10.98 -26.50 8.05
N LEU A 97 10.71 -25.57 7.15
CA LEU A 97 11.04 -25.74 5.75
C LEU A 97 12.47 -25.25 5.53
N ARG A 98 13.34 -26.16 5.07
CA ARG A 98 14.78 -25.91 4.93
C ARG A 98 15.16 -25.62 3.46
N PRO A 99 16.26 -24.90 3.22
CA PRO A 99 16.85 -24.80 1.88
C PRO A 99 17.15 -26.18 1.28
N GLY A 100 17.00 -26.30 -0.05
CA GLY A 100 17.22 -27.50 -0.83
C GLY A 100 16.09 -28.54 -0.78
N VAL A 101 15.05 -28.33 0.04
CA VAL A 101 13.88 -29.22 0.09
C VAL A 101 12.80 -28.72 -0.85
N ARG A 102 12.51 -29.52 -1.88
CA ARG A 102 11.45 -29.22 -2.85
C ARG A 102 10.07 -29.16 -2.19
N HIS A 103 9.75 -30.16 -1.38
CA HIS A 103 8.47 -30.27 -0.68
C HIS A 103 8.68 -30.84 0.73
N LEU A 104 8.13 -30.17 1.72
CA LEU A 104 7.91 -30.71 3.06
C LEU A 104 6.49 -31.26 3.13
N ILE A 105 6.33 -32.46 3.69
CA ILE A 105 5.02 -33.07 3.94
C ILE A 105 4.75 -32.98 5.45
N ILE A 106 3.63 -32.35 5.82
CA ILE A 106 3.10 -32.37 7.18
C ILE A 106 1.96 -33.38 7.19
N GLU A 107 2.20 -34.52 7.83
CA GLU A 107 1.27 -35.65 7.87
C GLU A 107 0.11 -35.39 8.84
N ASP A 108 -1.08 -35.89 8.50
CA ASP A 108 -2.30 -35.85 9.34
C ASP A 108 -2.61 -34.46 9.91
N ALA A 109 -2.34 -33.41 9.11
CA ALA A 109 -2.40 -32.03 9.55
C ALA A 109 -3.83 -31.51 9.77
N ALA A 110 -4.75 -31.85 8.87
CA ALA A 110 -6.15 -31.42 8.97
C ALA A 110 -7.08 -32.30 8.10
N PRO A 111 -8.28 -32.68 8.59
CA PRO A 111 -9.29 -33.40 7.80
C PRO A 111 -9.59 -32.68 6.47
N ASP A 112 -9.82 -33.40 5.37
CA ASP A 112 -9.94 -32.80 4.02
C ASP A 112 -10.98 -31.69 3.90
N ASP A 113 -12.07 -31.73 4.67
CA ASP A 113 -13.11 -30.71 4.69
C ASP A 113 -12.71 -29.37 5.35
N ASP A 114 -11.74 -29.39 6.26
CA ASP A 114 -11.30 -28.22 7.04
C ASP A 114 -10.45 -27.24 6.21
N TRP A 115 -10.57 -25.93 6.49
CA TRP A 115 -9.53 -25.00 6.06
C TRP A 115 -8.26 -25.14 6.92
N VAL A 116 -7.13 -24.76 6.33
CA VAL A 116 -5.86 -24.56 7.03
C VAL A 116 -5.33 -23.15 6.80
N ILE A 117 -4.70 -22.59 7.84
CA ILE A 117 -3.99 -21.32 7.79
C ILE A 117 -2.59 -21.54 8.30
N LEU A 118 -1.57 -21.24 7.49
CA LEU A 118 -0.19 -21.19 7.96
C LEU A 118 0.13 -19.79 8.52
N ASN A 119 1.23 -19.72 9.26
CA ASN A 119 1.75 -18.49 9.85
C ASN A 119 0.75 -17.87 10.85
N ALA A 120 0.52 -18.58 11.96
CA ALA A 120 -0.33 -18.09 13.04
C ALA A 120 0.12 -16.69 13.50
N ARG A 121 -0.81 -15.74 13.47
CA ARG A 121 -0.65 -14.31 13.78
C ARG A 121 0.43 -13.58 12.97
N GLN A 122 0.77 -14.11 11.79
CA GLN A 122 1.73 -13.51 10.86
C GLN A 122 3.11 -13.21 11.47
N ILE A 123 3.59 -14.07 12.37
CA ILE A 123 4.88 -13.90 13.05
C ILE A 123 6.06 -14.20 12.12
N GLY A 124 5.91 -15.15 11.20
CA GLY A 124 6.90 -15.43 10.18
C GLY A 124 6.90 -14.36 9.09
N TYR A 125 8.08 -13.95 8.64
CA TYR A 125 8.26 -12.94 7.60
C TYR A 125 8.14 -13.54 6.18
N TYR A 126 6.98 -14.12 5.88
CA TYR A 126 6.69 -14.74 4.59
C TYR A 126 5.20 -14.66 4.26
N ARG A 127 4.89 -14.71 2.96
CA ARG A 127 3.51 -14.80 2.46
C ARG A 127 3.10 -16.26 2.31
N VAL A 128 1.80 -16.54 2.38
CA VAL A 128 1.26 -17.88 2.19
C VAL A 128 0.28 -17.90 1.02
N ASN A 129 0.51 -18.83 0.08
CA ASN A 129 -0.48 -19.17 -0.94
C ASN A 129 -1.00 -20.58 -0.69
N TYR A 130 -2.30 -20.76 -0.91
CA TYR A 130 -2.97 -22.04 -0.81
C TYR A 130 -3.46 -22.51 -2.17
N ASP A 131 -3.76 -23.80 -2.30
CA ASP A 131 -4.56 -24.29 -3.40
C ASP A 131 -5.95 -23.62 -3.46
N ARG A 132 -6.60 -23.74 -4.63
CA ARG A 132 -7.90 -23.09 -4.89
C ARG A 132 -8.97 -23.53 -3.90
N GLU A 133 -8.95 -24.79 -3.48
CA GLU A 133 -9.98 -25.37 -2.65
C GLU A 133 -9.90 -24.84 -1.22
N ASN A 134 -8.69 -24.72 -0.65
CA ASN A 134 -8.49 -24.09 0.65
C ASN A 134 -8.85 -22.59 0.61
N TRP A 135 -8.49 -21.85 -0.45
CA TRP A 135 -8.96 -20.47 -0.63
C TRP A 135 -10.49 -20.38 -0.64
N GLN A 136 -11.19 -21.33 -1.27
CA GLN A 136 -12.66 -21.39 -1.27
C GLN A 136 -13.23 -21.72 0.11
N ARG A 137 -12.60 -22.63 0.87
CA ARG A 137 -12.98 -22.91 2.27
C ARG A 137 -12.83 -21.68 3.15
N LEU A 138 -11.67 -21.01 3.09
CA LEU A 138 -11.41 -19.77 3.82
C LEU A 138 -12.40 -18.66 3.46
N THR A 139 -12.69 -18.50 2.16
CA THR A 139 -13.68 -17.53 1.68
C THR A 139 -15.06 -17.82 2.25
N ARG A 140 -15.52 -19.08 2.24
CA ARG A 140 -16.81 -19.46 2.83
C ARG A 140 -16.84 -19.23 4.34
N TYR A 141 -15.77 -19.61 5.04
CA TYR A 141 -15.69 -19.46 6.50
C TYR A 141 -15.69 -18.00 6.92
N LEU A 142 -14.88 -17.15 6.28
CA LEU A 142 -14.88 -15.71 6.54
C LEU A 142 -16.26 -15.09 6.25
N ASN A 143 -16.97 -15.57 5.23
CA ASN A 143 -18.32 -15.10 4.92
C ASN A 143 -19.43 -15.67 5.84
N SER A 144 -19.10 -16.54 6.79
CA SER A 144 -20.06 -17.03 7.80
C SER A 144 -20.14 -16.09 9.01
N GLU A 145 -21.00 -16.44 9.98
CA GLU A 145 -21.04 -15.76 11.29
C GLU A 145 -19.81 -16.07 12.15
N ASP A 146 -19.10 -17.17 11.88
CA ASP A 146 -17.98 -17.68 12.68
C ASP A 146 -16.62 -17.04 12.31
N PHE A 147 -16.60 -16.05 11.42
CA PHE A 147 -15.36 -15.44 10.92
C PHE A 147 -14.43 -14.92 12.03
N TYR A 148 -14.99 -14.48 13.16
CA TYR A 148 -14.25 -13.97 14.31
C TYR A 148 -13.40 -15.04 15.02
N LYS A 149 -13.65 -16.33 14.75
CA LYS A 149 -12.84 -17.45 15.25
C LYS A 149 -11.46 -17.51 14.58
N ILE A 150 -11.30 -16.93 13.39
CA ILE A 150 -9.97 -16.65 12.81
C ILE A 150 -9.43 -15.39 13.47
N ASP A 151 -8.23 -15.46 14.07
CA ASP A 151 -7.59 -14.29 14.70
C ASP A 151 -7.49 -13.11 13.75
N LYS A 152 -7.73 -11.89 14.25
CA LYS A 152 -7.74 -10.68 13.44
C LYS A 152 -6.44 -10.42 12.67
N LEU A 153 -5.28 -10.83 13.20
CA LEU A 153 -4.01 -10.72 12.48
C LEU A 153 -3.96 -11.70 11.30
N ASN A 154 -4.51 -12.90 11.46
CA ASN A 154 -4.63 -13.84 10.34
C ASN A 154 -5.69 -13.39 9.32
N ARG A 155 -6.80 -12.78 9.73
CA ARG A 155 -7.76 -12.18 8.78
C ARG A 155 -7.10 -11.07 7.96
N ALA A 156 -6.32 -10.21 8.61
CA ALA A 156 -5.52 -9.18 7.94
C ALA A 156 -4.49 -9.79 6.97
N ALA A 157 -3.75 -10.81 7.41
CA ALA A 157 -2.77 -11.51 6.58
C ALA A 157 -3.41 -12.18 5.35
N LEU A 158 -4.56 -12.83 5.51
CA LEU A 158 -5.29 -13.47 4.41
C LEU A 158 -5.74 -12.45 3.35
N ILE A 159 -6.23 -11.28 3.78
CA ILE A 159 -6.58 -10.19 2.86
C ILE A 159 -5.33 -9.69 2.13
N ASP A 160 -4.26 -9.36 2.87
CA ASP A 160 -3.05 -8.80 2.28
C ASP A 160 -2.37 -9.78 1.32
N ASP A 161 -2.25 -11.05 1.71
CA ASP A 161 -1.69 -12.12 0.86
C ASP A 161 -2.56 -12.33 -0.37
N ALA A 162 -3.89 -12.46 -0.25
CA ALA A 162 -4.75 -12.71 -1.40
C ALA A 162 -4.64 -11.60 -2.46
N PHE A 163 -4.57 -10.32 -2.05
CA PHE A 163 -4.39 -9.20 -2.98
C PHE A 163 -2.99 -9.13 -3.59
N ASN A 164 -1.93 -9.35 -2.81
CA ASN A 164 -0.56 -9.33 -3.33
C ASN A 164 -0.27 -10.54 -4.23
N LEU A 165 -0.84 -11.70 -3.92
CA LEU A 165 -0.82 -12.88 -4.79
C LEU A 165 -1.59 -12.65 -6.08
N ALA A 166 -2.76 -11.99 -6.03
CA ALA A 166 -3.48 -11.60 -7.25
C ALA A 166 -2.66 -10.60 -8.09
N ARG A 167 -2.03 -9.61 -7.45
CA ARG A 167 -1.13 -8.64 -8.10
C ARG A 167 0.05 -9.32 -8.79
N ALA A 168 0.65 -10.31 -8.14
CA ALA A 168 1.76 -11.10 -8.68
C ALA A 168 1.30 -12.18 -9.69
N GLY A 169 -0.01 -12.41 -9.84
CA GLY A 169 -0.57 -13.36 -10.80
C GLY A 169 -0.56 -14.81 -10.34
N TYR A 170 -0.56 -15.05 -9.03
CA TYR A 170 -0.79 -16.35 -8.41
C TYR A 170 -2.28 -16.65 -8.20
N LEU A 171 -3.10 -15.61 -8.04
CA LEU A 171 -4.54 -15.71 -7.85
C LEU A 171 -5.30 -14.85 -8.86
N ASP A 172 -6.55 -15.23 -9.14
CA ASP A 172 -7.49 -14.37 -9.82
C ASP A 172 -8.07 -13.35 -8.83
N TYR A 173 -8.25 -12.09 -9.26
CA TYR A 173 -8.81 -11.01 -8.42
C TYR A 173 -10.21 -11.32 -7.88
N ALA A 174 -10.97 -12.22 -8.50
CA ALA A 174 -12.24 -12.71 -7.95
C ALA A 174 -12.07 -13.31 -6.55
N ILE A 175 -10.96 -13.99 -6.27
CA ILE A 175 -10.71 -14.62 -4.96
C ILE A 175 -10.61 -13.57 -3.84
N PRO A 176 -9.70 -12.58 -3.87
CA PRO A 176 -9.66 -11.55 -2.83
C PRO A 176 -10.94 -10.71 -2.76
N PHE A 177 -11.65 -10.48 -3.87
CA PHE A 177 -12.94 -9.79 -3.82
C PHE A 177 -14.02 -10.63 -3.13
N ASP A 178 -14.17 -11.92 -3.45
CA ASP A 178 -15.13 -12.79 -2.77
C ASP A 178 -14.77 -12.96 -1.28
N LEU A 179 -13.47 -13.05 -0.98
CA LEU A 179 -12.96 -13.10 0.39
C LEU A 179 -13.40 -11.86 1.17
N CYS A 180 -13.18 -10.65 0.65
CA CYS A 180 -13.50 -9.39 1.34
C CYS A 180 -14.99 -9.11 1.60
N ARG A 181 -15.93 -9.90 1.08
CA ARG A 181 -17.38 -9.68 1.32
C ARG A 181 -17.77 -9.72 2.80
N TYR A 182 -17.01 -10.46 3.61
CA TYR A 182 -17.24 -10.49 5.05
C TYR A 182 -16.96 -9.17 5.77
N LEU A 183 -16.19 -8.26 5.16
CA LEU A 183 -15.80 -6.98 5.76
C LEU A 183 -17.00 -6.12 6.16
N THR A 184 -18.17 -6.34 5.56
CA THR A 184 -19.44 -5.75 5.99
C THR A 184 -19.75 -5.96 7.48
N ARG A 185 -19.16 -6.99 8.11
CA ARG A 185 -19.30 -7.32 9.54
C ARG A 185 -18.02 -7.11 10.35
N GLU A 186 -16.91 -6.75 9.72
CA GLU A 186 -15.60 -6.58 10.35
C GLU A 186 -15.52 -5.28 11.17
N ARG A 187 -14.96 -5.37 12.37
CA ARG A 187 -14.84 -4.23 13.30
C ARG A 187 -13.41 -4.01 13.81
N ASP A 188 -12.53 -4.99 13.64
CA ASP A 188 -11.13 -4.91 14.05
C ASP A 188 -10.34 -4.01 13.10
N TYR A 189 -9.35 -3.30 13.65
CA TYR A 189 -8.56 -2.33 12.90
C TYR A 189 -7.65 -3.02 11.86
N GLU A 190 -7.01 -4.11 12.24
CA GLU A 190 -5.95 -4.74 11.46
C GLU A 190 -6.45 -5.29 10.09
N PRO A 191 -7.59 -5.99 10.00
CA PRO A 191 -8.13 -6.40 8.70
C PRO A 191 -8.54 -5.24 7.81
N TRP A 192 -9.05 -4.14 8.40
CA TRP A 192 -9.38 -2.93 7.65
C TRP A 192 -8.13 -2.24 7.10
N VAL A 193 -7.02 -2.20 7.84
CA VAL A 193 -5.74 -1.69 7.32
C VAL A 193 -5.29 -2.50 6.10
N ALA A 194 -5.30 -3.84 6.20
CA ALA A 194 -4.95 -4.71 5.08
C ALA A 194 -5.84 -4.49 3.86
N ALA A 195 -7.16 -4.42 4.06
CA ALA A 195 -8.13 -4.18 2.99
C ALA A 195 -7.91 -2.81 2.32
N ILE A 196 -7.82 -1.74 3.11
CA ILE A 196 -7.75 -0.37 2.60
C ILE A 196 -6.45 -0.11 1.85
N ASN A 197 -5.32 -0.64 2.31
CA ASN A 197 -4.04 -0.52 1.59
C ASN A 197 -4.13 -1.15 0.19
N ASN A 198 -4.72 -2.34 0.11
CA ASN A 198 -4.91 -3.03 -1.17
C ASN A 198 -6.00 -2.36 -2.03
N PHE A 199 -7.06 -1.83 -1.44
CA PHE A 199 -8.09 -1.08 -2.16
C PHE A 199 -7.55 0.23 -2.75
N LYS A 200 -6.69 0.96 -2.01
CA LYS A 200 -6.01 2.15 -2.52
C LYS A 200 -5.15 1.83 -3.75
N PHE A 201 -4.42 0.71 -3.71
CA PHE A 201 -3.67 0.23 -4.87
C PHE A 201 -4.59 -0.07 -6.07
N VAL A 202 -5.62 -0.91 -5.88
CA VAL A 202 -6.55 -1.26 -6.96
C VAL A 202 -7.23 -0.01 -7.53
N ASN A 203 -7.72 0.90 -6.68
CA ASN A 203 -8.30 2.17 -7.12
C ASN A 203 -7.31 3.01 -7.93
N LYS A 204 -6.07 3.17 -7.45
CA LYS A 204 -5.00 3.91 -8.17
C LYS A 204 -4.70 3.29 -9.52
N MET A 205 -4.69 1.97 -9.63
CA MET A 205 -4.38 1.27 -10.88
C MET A 205 -5.55 1.27 -11.87
N LEU A 206 -6.79 1.31 -11.38
CA LEU A 206 -7.99 1.42 -12.21
C LEU A 206 -8.29 2.86 -12.67
N ASP A 207 -7.63 3.86 -12.06
CA ASP A 207 -7.68 5.27 -12.46
C ASP A 207 -6.92 5.53 -13.78
N ILE A 208 -7.41 4.97 -14.88
CA ILE A 208 -6.92 5.24 -16.24
C ILE A 208 -7.64 6.43 -16.88
N SER A 209 -7.98 7.42 -16.06
CA SER A 209 -8.72 8.59 -16.48
C SER A 209 -7.95 9.40 -17.52
N ASN A 210 -8.67 10.02 -18.45
CA ASN A 210 -8.11 10.94 -19.45
C ASN A 210 -9.17 12.00 -19.81
N VAL A 211 -8.79 13.04 -20.56
CA VAL A 211 -9.68 14.17 -20.92
C VAL A 211 -11.09 13.73 -21.38
N ALA A 212 -11.20 12.62 -22.12
CA ALA A 212 -12.48 12.10 -22.59
C ALA A 212 -13.23 11.21 -21.57
N THR A 213 -12.53 10.61 -20.61
CA THR A 213 -13.10 9.77 -19.56
C THR A 213 -12.50 10.13 -18.19
N PRO A 214 -13.03 11.17 -17.52
CA PRO A 214 -12.57 11.60 -16.19
C PRO A 214 -12.72 10.55 -15.09
N VAL A 215 -13.76 9.73 -15.16
CA VAL A 215 -13.98 8.65 -14.19
C VAL A 215 -14.23 7.34 -14.96
N PRO A 216 -13.23 6.46 -15.06
CA PRO A 216 -13.40 5.14 -15.67
C PRO A 216 -14.53 4.35 -14.99
N ARG A 217 -15.47 3.81 -15.77
CA ARG A 217 -16.63 3.04 -15.27
C ARG A 217 -16.22 1.91 -14.33
N LEU A 218 -15.11 1.24 -14.66
CA LEU A 218 -14.58 0.14 -13.85
C LEU A 218 -14.06 0.60 -12.48
N GLN A 219 -13.39 1.76 -12.43
CA GLN A 219 -12.95 2.35 -11.18
C GLN A 219 -14.16 2.71 -10.32
N ALA A 220 -15.18 3.34 -10.89
CA ALA A 220 -16.43 3.66 -10.19
C ALA A 220 -17.16 2.42 -9.65
N ALA A 221 -17.18 1.32 -10.42
CA ALA A 221 -17.75 0.05 -9.98
C ALA A 221 -16.98 -0.54 -8.79
N PHE A 222 -15.64 -0.49 -8.82
CA PHE A 222 -14.80 -0.92 -7.71
C PHE A 222 -14.99 -0.04 -6.46
N GLN A 223 -15.03 1.29 -6.62
CA GLN A 223 -15.29 2.24 -5.54
C GLN A 223 -16.65 1.98 -4.89
N LYS A 224 -17.70 1.75 -5.71
CA LYS A 224 -19.03 1.37 -5.20
C LYS A 224 -18.96 0.08 -4.38
N TYR A 225 -18.33 -0.97 -4.92
CA TYR A 225 -18.15 -2.22 -4.20
C TYR A 225 -17.47 -2.00 -2.82
N ALA A 226 -16.40 -1.21 -2.78
CA ALA A 226 -15.70 -0.93 -1.53
C ALA A 226 -16.54 -0.09 -0.55
N VAL A 227 -17.30 0.90 -1.03
CA VAL A 227 -18.24 1.68 -0.20
C VAL A 227 -19.33 0.79 0.40
N ASP A 228 -19.87 -0.14 -0.37
CA ASP A 228 -20.89 -1.09 0.11
C ASP A 228 -20.31 -1.99 1.25
N LEU A 229 -19.02 -2.32 1.22
CA LEU A 229 -18.36 -3.03 2.34
C LEU A 229 -18.16 -2.16 3.58
N LEU A 230 -17.88 -0.87 3.40
CA LEU A 230 -17.58 0.10 4.46
C LEU A 230 -18.83 0.60 5.20
N GLU A 231 -20.02 0.45 4.62
CA GLU A 231 -21.25 1.11 5.06
C GLU A 231 -21.54 0.94 6.56
N ASN A 232 -21.45 -0.29 7.07
CA ASN A 232 -21.79 -0.60 8.47
C ASN A 232 -20.81 0.00 9.47
N ILE A 233 -19.51 -0.02 9.17
CA ILE A 233 -18.49 0.55 10.05
C ILE A 233 -18.48 2.08 9.95
N TYR A 234 -18.68 2.63 8.75
CA TYR A 234 -18.78 4.08 8.53
C TYR A 234 -19.89 4.72 9.38
N ARG A 235 -21.08 4.10 9.43
CA ARG A 235 -22.23 4.60 10.20
C ARG A 235 -22.00 4.67 11.71
N GLN A 236 -20.97 4.02 12.24
CA GLN A 236 -20.63 4.03 13.65
C GLN A 236 -19.64 5.16 14.01
N LEU A 237 -19.15 5.91 13.03
CA LEU A 237 -18.11 6.91 13.19
C LEU A 237 -18.67 8.33 13.08
N ASN A 238 -17.90 9.28 13.61
CA ASN A 238 -18.17 10.72 13.51
C ASN A 238 -16.88 11.47 13.12
N PHE A 239 -17.02 12.73 12.74
CA PHE A 239 -15.91 13.60 12.32
C PHE A 239 -15.35 14.46 13.46
N THR A 240 -15.71 14.19 14.71
CA THR A 240 -15.36 15.02 15.88
C THR A 240 -14.24 14.40 16.71
N GLU A 241 -13.39 15.17 17.38
CA GLU A 241 -12.43 14.60 18.34
C GLU A 241 -13.11 14.12 19.62
N SER A 242 -12.58 13.05 20.22
CA SER A 242 -12.91 12.61 21.58
C SER A 242 -11.65 12.32 22.38
N ALA A 243 -11.59 12.84 23.62
CA ALA A 243 -10.48 12.59 24.54
C ALA A 243 -10.49 11.13 25.06
N ASP A 244 -11.66 10.51 25.11
CA ASP A 244 -11.85 9.16 25.67
C ASP A 244 -11.57 8.04 24.65
N GLU A 245 -11.37 8.37 23.37
CA GLU A 245 -11.03 7.41 22.33
C GLU A 245 -9.57 6.94 22.45
N ASP A 246 -9.37 5.61 22.50
CA ASP A 246 -8.05 4.99 22.45
C ASP A 246 -7.40 5.15 21.05
N LEU A 247 -6.08 4.95 20.97
CA LEU A 247 -5.32 5.14 19.74
C LEU A 247 -5.82 4.25 18.58
N THR A 248 -6.18 3.00 18.86
CA THR A 248 -6.66 2.07 17.81
C THR A 248 -7.99 2.53 17.26
N THR A 249 -8.88 3.03 18.12
CA THR A 249 -10.16 3.61 17.70
C THR A 249 -9.95 4.87 16.84
N LYS A 250 -9.03 5.76 17.22
CA LYS A 250 -8.68 6.95 16.43
C LYS A 250 -8.13 6.60 15.05
N LEU A 251 -7.19 5.66 14.98
CA LEU A 251 -6.61 5.19 13.72
C LEU A 251 -7.66 4.51 12.83
N LYS A 252 -8.53 3.67 13.41
CA LYS A 252 -9.64 3.05 12.67
C LYS A 252 -10.60 4.08 12.11
N LYS A 253 -10.92 5.11 12.89
CA LYS A 253 -11.79 6.20 12.46
C LYS A 253 -11.19 6.98 11.30
N GLU A 254 -9.92 7.40 11.41
CA GLU A 254 -9.20 8.10 10.35
C GLU A 254 -9.22 7.29 9.05
N ILE A 255 -8.82 6.01 9.11
CA ILE A 255 -8.65 5.22 7.90
C ILE A 255 -9.99 4.91 7.21
N ILE A 256 -11.05 4.66 7.98
CA ILE A 256 -12.40 4.38 7.46
C ILE A 256 -13.05 5.63 6.87
N LEU A 257 -12.96 6.77 7.54
CA LEU A 257 -13.52 8.01 7.02
C LEU A 257 -12.76 8.47 5.77
N SER A 258 -11.42 8.42 5.78
CA SER A 258 -10.62 8.86 4.64
C SER A 258 -10.89 8.01 3.39
N ILE A 259 -10.94 6.67 3.52
CA ILE A 259 -11.23 5.80 2.37
C ILE A 259 -12.67 5.93 1.87
N SER A 260 -13.62 6.16 2.78
CA SER A 260 -15.03 6.34 2.41
C SER A 260 -15.22 7.60 1.56
N CYS A 261 -14.56 8.70 1.95
CA CYS A 261 -14.56 9.94 1.19
C CYS A 261 -13.83 9.79 -0.15
N LEU A 262 -12.65 9.15 -0.16
CA LEU A 262 -11.88 8.89 -1.37
C LEU A 262 -12.65 8.04 -2.40
N PHE A 263 -13.52 7.13 -1.94
CA PHE A 263 -14.40 6.31 -2.79
C PHE A 263 -15.78 6.93 -3.03
N HIS A 264 -15.91 8.23 -2.81
CA HIS A 264 -17.09 9.02 -3.11
C HIS A 264 -18.37 8.62 -2.35
N ASN A 265 -18.23 8.17 -1.09
CA ASN A 265 -19.37 8.09 -0.19
C ASN A 265 -19.99 9.50 -0.04
N ARG A 266 -21.27 9.64 -0.41
CA ARG A 266 -21.96 10.93 -0.49
C ARG A 266 -22.04 11.65 0.85
N ASP A 267 -22.34 10.92 1.92
CA ASP A 267 -22.45 11.48 3.26
C ASP A 267 -21.08 11.96 3.78
N CYS A 268 -20.04 11.16 3.53
CA CYS A 268 -18.66 11.50 3.88
C CYS A 268 -18.21 12.78 3.17
N LEU A 269 -18.41 12.85 1.85
CA LEU A 269 -18.05 14.02 1.06
C LEU A 269 -18.84 15.26 1.49
N ASN A 270 -20.16 15.17 1.65
CA ASN A 270 -20.97 16.31 2.08
C ASN A 270 -20.52 16.85 3.44
N THR A 271 -20.25 15.97 4.41
CA THR A 271 -19.77 16.35 5.74
C THR A 271 -18.38 16.98 5.66
N THR A 272 -17.48 16.36 4.90
CA THR A 272 -16.11 16.85 4.67
C THR A 272 -16.08 18.23 4.04
N LEU A 273 -16.86 18.45 2.98
CA LEU A 273 -16.91 19.74 2.28
C LEU A 273 -17.56 20.83 3.13
N ASN A 274 -18.54 20.48 3.98
CA ASN A 274 -19.09 21.42 4.96
C ASN A 274 -18.04 21.85 6.00
N ILE A 275 -17.28 20.90 6.55
CA ILE A 275 -16.19 21.19 7.51
C ILE A 275 -15.11 22.05 6.84
N PHE A 276 -14.67 21.67 5.64
CA PHE A 276 -13.67 22.41 4.88
C PHE A 276 -14.14 23.82 4.53
N SER A 277 -15.40 23.99 4.10
CA SER A 277 -15.95 25.31 3.77
C SER A 277 -16.01 26.23 4.98
N ARG A 278 -16.39 25.71 6.16
CA ARG A 278 -16.35 26.48 7.42
C ARG A 278 -14.92 26.86 7.79
N TRP A 279 -14.00 25.89 7.73
CA TRP A 279 -12.59 26.14 7.99
C TRP A 279 -12.03 27.20 7.05
N SER A 280 -12.36 27.18 5.75
CA SER A 280 -11.86 28.20 4.82
C SER A 280 -12.41 29.59 5.17
N ARG A 281 -13.74 29.71 5.34
CA ARG A 281 -14.41 31.01 5.52
C ARG A 281 -14.13 31.72 6.85
N TYR A 282 -13.93 30.96 7.93
CA TYR A 282 -13.83 31.52 9.28
C TYR A 282 -12.44 31.28 9.87
N SER A 283 -11.73 32.36 10.21
CA SER A 283 -10.34 32.31 10.71
C SER A 283 -10.17 31.60 12.06
N ASN A 284 -11.24 31.48 12.84
CA ASN A 284 -11.26 30.82 14.15
C ASN A 284 -11.71 29.35 14.08
N GLU A 285 -12.22 28.88 12.95
CA GLU A 285 -12.62 27.49 12.77
C GLU A 285 -11.39 26.62 12.50
N SER A 286 -11.31 25.48 13.20
CA SER A 286 -10.26 24.48 13.02
C SER A 286 -10.87 23.15 12.59
N ILE A 287 -10.13 22.43 11.74
CA ILE A 287 -10.50 21.07 11.37
C ILE A 287 -9.99 20.13 12.48
N PRO A 288 -10.80 19.18 12.97
CA PRO A 288 -10.34 18.22 13.97
C PRO A 288 -9.13 17.43 13.47
N ARG A 289 -8.09 17.30 14.30
CA ARG A 289 -6.75 16.81 13.96
C ARG A 289 -6.79 15.42 13.33
N ASP A 290 -7.59 14.52 13.91
CA ASP A 290 -7.68 13.12 13.50
C ASP A 290 -8.23 12.93 12.07
N VAL A 291 -8.96 13.92 11.54
CA VAL A 291 -9.57 13.88 10.19
C VAL A 291 -9.01 14.95 9.25
N LYS A 292 -8.08 15.76 9.74
CA LYS A 292 -7.64 16.99 9.06
C LYS A 292 -7.01 16.74 7.69
N SER A 293 -6.15 15.72 7.60
CA SER A 293 -5.39 15.41 6.38
C SER A 293 -6.32 15.18 5.18
N PHE A 294 -7.26 14.24 5.30
CA PHE A 294 -8.16 13.93 4.19
C PHE A 294 -9.21 15.01 3.95
N ILE A 295 -9.70 15.70 5.00
CA ILE A 295 -10.65 16.81 4.81
C ILE A 295 -10.04 17.93 3.99
N LEU A 296 -8.78 18.30 4.25
CA LEU A 296 -8.09 19.31 3.47
C LEU A 296 -7.93 18.84 2.01
N CYS A 297 -7.48 17.59 1.79
CA CYS A 297 -7.29 17.06 0.43
C CYS A 297 -8.60 17.01 -0.38
N GLU A 298 -9.67 16.46 0.18
CA GLU A 298 -10.98 16.43 -0.50
C GLU A 298 -11.55 17.85 -0.69
N GLY A 299 -11.28 18.75 0.26
CA GLY A 299 -11.58 20.17 0.14
C GLY A 299 -10.96 20.80 -1.10
N PHE A 300 -9.64 20.68 -1.30
CA PHE A 300 -8.98 21.22 -2.50
C PHE A 300 -9.38 20.48 -3.79
N ARG A 301 -9.70 19.19 -3.70
CA ARG A 301 -10.19 18.42 -4.85
C ARG A 301 -11.54 18.92 -5.37
N HIS A 302 -12.44 19.33 -4.47
CA HIS A 302 -13.81 19.70 -4.82
C HIS A 302 -14.11 21.21 -4.76
N MET A 303 -13.29 21.99 -4.06
CA MET A 303 -13.47 23.43 -3.85
C MET A 303 -12.18 24.21 -4.16
N PRO A 304 -11.66 24.16 -5.41
CA PRO A 304 -10.42 24.86 -5.77
C PRO A 304 -10.52 26.38 -5.62
N GLY A 305 -11.72 26.95 -5.55
CA GLY A 305 -11.92 28.39 -5.30
C GLY A 305 -11.42 28.88 -3.93
N GLU A 306 -11.24 27.98 -2.96
CA GLU A 306 -10.78 28.31 -1.59
C GLU A 306 -9.24 28.40 -1.48
N TRP A 307 -8.53 28.31 -2.61
CA TRP A 307 -7.07 28.25 -2.68
C TRP A 307 -6.36 29.45 -2.05
N SER A 308 -6.81 30.67 -2.35
CA SER A 308 -6.15 31.90 -1.89
C SER A 308 -6.16 32.01 -0.36
N THR A 309 -7.30 31.72 0.27
CA THR A 309 -7.45 31.73 1.73
C THR A 309 -6.59 30.67 2.40
N ALA A 310 -6.52 29.47 1.82
CA ALA A 310 -5.66 28.43 2.36
C ALA A 310 -4.17 28.72 2.17
N MET A 311 -3.77 29.33 1.04
CA MET A 311 -2.40 29.78 0.80
C MET A 311 -1.99 30.86 1.81
N GLU A 312 -2.90 31.78 2.16
CA GLU A 312 -2.66 32.75 3.23
C GLU A 312 -2.40 32.06 4.58
N ARG A 313 -3.20 31.05 4.93
CA ARG A 313 -3.00 30.24 6.15
C ARG A 313 -1.65 29.53 6.14
N TYR A 314 -1.26 28.94 5.01
CA TYR A 314 0.04 28.29 4.84
C TYR A 314 1.21 29.26 5.07
N LEU A 315 1.12 30.48 4.51
CA LEU A 315 2.17 31.50 4.64
C LEU A 315 2.22 32.11 6.05
N LYS A 316 1.10 32.12 6.78
CA LYS A 316 1.00 32.73 8.12
C LYS A 316 1.37 31.77 9.27
N THR A 317 1.14 30.47 9.11
CA THR A 317 1.38 29.49 10.18
C THR A 317 2.88 29.25 10.39
N ASP A 318 3.30 29.24 11.66
CA ASP A 318 4.67 28.90 12.11
C ASP A 318 4.82 27.41 12.45
N LEU A 319 3.70 26.70 12.62
CA LEU A 319 3.68 25.28 12.91
C LEU A 319 4.03 24.45 11.66
N GLN A 320 5.20 23.80 11.69
CA GLN A 320 5.70 23.01 10.56
C GLN A 320 4.76 21.87 10.15
N THR A 321 4.15 21.17 11.12
CA THR A 321 3.22 20.06 10.82
C THR A 321 1.97 20.56 10.10
N GLU A 322 1.51 21.78 10.39
CA GLU A 322 0.40 22.41 9.66
C GLU A 322 0.79 22.77 8.22
N GLN A 323 2.00 23.31 8.03
CA GLN A 323 2.51 23.63 6.70
C GLN A 323 2.61 22.38 5.81
N GLU A 324 3.10 21.27 6.37
CA GLU A 324 3.24 20.01 5.64
C GLU A 324 1.87 19.42 5.27
N LEU A 325 0.89 19.44 6.18
CA LEU A 325 -0.48 19.00 5.90
C LEU A 325 -1.12 19.84 4.78
N LEU A 326 -0.96 21.16 4.82
CA LEU A 326 -1.49 22.05 3.77
C LEU A 326 -0.81 21.79 2.42
N LEU A 327 0.52 21.64 2.39
CA LEU A 327 1.25 21.33 1.15
C LEU A 327 0.84 19.99 0.54
N GLN A 328 0.64 18.96 1.36
CA GLN A 328 0.12 17.66 0.91
C GLN A 328 -1.29 17.81 0.33
N ALA A 329 -2.16 18.53 1.02
CA ALA A 329 -3.53 18.73 0.61
C ALA A 329 -3.67 19.61 -0.66
N PHE A 330 -2.83 20.62 -0.81
CA PHE A 330 -2.79 21.45 -2.02
C PHE A 330 -2.54 20.64 -3.28
N GLY A 331 -1.79 19.53 -3.18
CA GLY A 331 -1.56 18.61 -4.28
C GLY A 331 -2.83 17.95 -4.84
N CYS A 332 -3.91 17.88 -4.05
CA CYS A 332 -5.17 17.27 -4.46
C CYS A 332 -6.01 18.14 -5.41
N THR A 333 -5.56 19.37 -5.70
CA THR A 333 -6.18 20.22 -6.73
C THR A 333 -6.04 19.62 -8.13
N TRP A 334 -7.03 19.89 -8.98
CA TRP A 334 -7.01 19.61 -10.42
C TRP A 334 -6.83 20.89 -11.24
N ASP A 335 -6.80 22.07 -10.60
CA ASP A 335 -6.70 23.35 -11.30
C ASP A 335 -5.28 23.57 -11.85
N PRO A 336 -5.10 23.73 -13.17
CA PRO A 336 -3.77 23.87 -13.76
C PRO A 336 -2.98 25.10 -13.30
N SER A 337 -3.66 26.18 -12.89
CA SER A 337 -2.98 27.38 -12.38
C SER A 337 -2.40 27.14 -10.99
N GLN A 338 -3.12 26.44 -10.13
CA GLN A 338 -2.69 26.06 -8.78
C GLN A 338 -1.55 25.02 -8.83
N ILE A 339 -1.65 24.05 -9.74
CA ILE A 339 -0.56 23.10 -10.00
C ILE A 339 0.71 23.84 -10.45
N ARG A 340 0.60 24.78 -11.40
CA ARG A 340 1.75 25.60 -11.82
C ARG A 340 2.33 26.40 -10.66
N GLU A 341 1.48 26.95 -9.80
CA GLU A 341 1.92 27.70 -8.62
C GLU A 341 2.74 26.81 -7.68
N LEU A 342 2.27 25.60 -7.35
CA LEU A 342 2.99 24.65 -6.49
C LEU A 342 4.32 24.17 -7.09
N VAL A 343 4.32 23.82 -8.39
CA VAL A 343 5.55 23.41 -9.07
C VAL A 343 6.54 24.58 -9.11
N THR A 344 6.07 25.80 -9.39
CA THR A 344 6.91 27.00 -9.33
C THR A 344 7.42 27.25 -7.92
N LEU A 345 6.59 27.06 -6.90
CA LEU A 345 6.96 27.19 -5.50
C LEU A 345 8.06 26.19 -5.12
N ALA A 346 7.97 24.94 -5.61
CA ALA A 346 8.98 23.91 -5.37
C ALA A 346 10.31 24.23 -6.06
N ILE A 347 10.28 24.76 -7.28
CA ILE A 347 11.48 25.02 -8.09
C ILE A 347 12.13 26.37 -7.76
N SER A 348 11.36 27.44 -7.63
CA SER A 348 11.86 28.83 -7.52
C SER A 348 12.61 29.10 -6.23
N ASN A 349 13.70 29.88 -6.32
CA ASN A 349 14.47 30.42 -5.20
C ASN A 349 13.91 31.76 -4.67
N ASP A 350 12.65 32.08 -4.98
CA ASP A 350 12.00 33.28 -4.44
C ASP A 350 12.00 33.28 -2.90
N TYR A 351 12.92 34.09 -2.34
CA TYR A 351 13.12 34.25 -0.91
C TYR A 351 11.85 34.76 -0.22
N ASN A 352 10.96 35.45 -0.93
CA ASN A 352 9.71 35.95 -0.35
C ASN A 352 8.70 34.83 -0.03
N LYS A 353 8.88 33.64 -0.60
CA LYS A 353 7.96 32.50 -0.39
C LYS A 353 8.44 31.47 0.64
N HIS A 354 9.57 31.71 1.33
CA HIS A 354 10.10 30.94 2.48
C HIS A 354 9.76 29.42 2.53
N VAL A 355 9.91 28.69 1.42
CA VAL A 355 9.69 27.23 1.40
C VAL A 355 10.98 26.49 1.71
N ARG A 356 10.95 25.70 2.79
CA ARG A 356 12.09 24.88 3.24
C ARG A 356 12.40 23.80 2.21
N THR A 357 13.66 23.37 2.12
CA THR A 357 14.08 22.33 1.17
C THR A 357 13.23 21.05 1.25
N GLN A 358 12.89 20.59 2.45
CA GLN A 358 12.06 19.40 2.67
C GLN A 358 10.62 19.59 2.14
N GLN A 359 10.07 20.79 2.23
CA GLN A 359 8.71 21.11 1.78
C GLN A 359 8.58 21.13 0.25
N ARG A 360 9.67 21.41 -0.47
CA ARG A 360 9.68 21.46 -1.95
C ARG A 360 9.39 20.09 -2.55
N ILE A 361 10.02 19.03 -2.02
CA ILE A 361 9.78 17.67 -2.52
C ILE A 361 8.40 17.16 -2.09
N ILE A 362 7.91 17.56 -0.91
CA ILE A 362 6.54 17.29 -0.47
C ILE A 362 5.54 17.89 -1.47
N ALA A 363 5.71 19.16 -1.85
CA ALA A 363 4.85 19.83 -2.83
C ALA A 363 4.86 19.12 -4.19
N MET A 364 6.03 18.73 -4.70
CA MET A 364 6.12 17.97 -5.96
C MET A 364 5.39 16.62 -5.87
N ASN A 365 5.66 15.84 -4.83
CA ASN A 365 5.04 14.53 -4.65
C ASN A 365 3.51 14.66 -4.48
N ALA A 366 3.06 15.64 -3.71
CA ALA A 366 1.64 15.90 -3.47
C ALA A 366 0.89 16.18 -4.78
N VAL A 367 1.44 17.02 -5.65
CA VAL A 367 0.83 17.30 -6.96
C VAL A 367 0.83 16.05 -7.84
N ILE A 368 1.97 15.34 -7.92
CA ILE A 368 2.12 14.15 -8.76
C ILE A 368 1.13 13.06 -8.37
N ASP A 369 0.94 12.80 -7.07
CA ASP A 369 0.06 11.75 -6.56
C ASP A 369 -1.40 12.22 -6.36
N GLY A 370 -1.67 13.53 -6.41
CA GLY A 370 -2.95 14.12 -6.01
C GLY A 370 -4.13 13.74 -6.90
N ASN A 371 -3.92 13.65 -8.21
CA ASN A 371 -4.91 13.21 -9.21
C ASN A 371 -4.22 12.49 -10.39
N GLY A 372 -4.92 11.56 -11.03
CA GLY A 372 -4.38 10.74 -12.12
C GLY A 372 -3.81 11.51 -13.31
N TRP A 373 -4.23 12.76 -13.53
CA TRP A 373 -3.80 13.58 -14.67
C TRP A 373 -2.66 14.53 -14.33
N ASN A 374 -2.47 14.82 -13.04
CA ASN A 374 -1.48 15.80 -12.61
C ASN A 374 -0.07 15.36 -13.03
N VAL A 375 0.21 14.06 -13.04
CA VAL A 375 1.52 13.53 -13.41
C VAL A 375 1.95 13.90 -14.83
N ASP A 376 1.01 13.88 -15.80
CA ASP A 376 1.32 14.24 -17.18
C ASP A 376 1.65 15.73 -17.27
N PHE A 377 0.84 16.57 -16.62
CA PHE A 377 1.06 18.01 -16.59
C PHE A 377 2.34 18.40 -15.83
N VAL A 378 2.67 17.69 -14.74
CA VAL A 378 3.93 17.89 -14.01
C VAL A 378 5.11 17.50 -14.87
N LEU A 379 5.06 16.40 -15.63
CA LEU A 379 6.15 16.03 -16.54
C LEU A 379 6.39 17.11 -17.60
N GLU A 380 5.32 17.71 -18.16
CA GLU A 380 5.44 18.84 -19.08
C GLU A 380 6.15 20.05 -18.43
N LEU A 381 5.79 20.39 -17.19
CA LEU A 381 6.44 21.47 -16.45
C LEU A 381 7.90 21.14 -16.12
N VAL A 382 8.21 19.90 -15.73
CA VAL A 382 9.57 19.44 -15.50
C VAL A 382 10.40 19.54 -16.77
N GLN A 383 9.85 19.13 -17.92
CA GLN A 383 10.53 19.26 -19.21
C GLN A 383 10.77 20.73 -19.57
N LYS A 384 9.77 21.59 -19.39
CA LYS A 384 9.89 23.04 -19.65
C LYS A 384 10.93 23.72 -18.75
N HIS A 385 11.03 23.29 -17.50
CA HIS A 385 11.88 23.92 -16.48
C HIS A 385 13.13 23.09 -16.13
N LEU A 386 13.50 22.08 -16.92
CA LEU A 386 14.54 21.12 -16.58
C LEU A 386 15.87 21.78 -16.17
N ARG A 387 16.35 22.73 -16.98
CA ARG A 387 17.59 23.47 -16.68
C ARG A 387 17.49 24.23 -15.36
N LEU A 388 16.36 24.91 -15.12
CA LEU A 388 16.14 25.65 -13.88
C LEU A 388 16.10 24.71 -12.67
N ILE A 389 15.46 23.54 -12.79
CA ILE A 389 15.43 22.53 -11.73
C ILE A 389 16.87 22.09 -11.40
N ILE A 390 17.67 21.77 -12.40
CA ILE A 390 19.06 21.34 -12.20
C ILE A 390 19.88 22.45 -11.54
N THR A 391 19.78 23.69 -12.03
CA THR A 391 20.56 24.82 -11.51
C THR A 391 20.16 25.21 -10.08
N GLU A 392 18.86 25.28 -9.78
CA GLU A 392 18.36 25.79 -8.50
C GLU A 392 18.21 24.70 -7.43
N ARG A 393 18.07 23.42 -7.82
CA ARG A 393 17.76 22.29 -6.92
C ARG A 393 18.71 21.11 -7.01
N GLY A 394 19.45 20.97 -8.12
CA GLY A 394 20.40 19.89 -8.32
C GLY A 394 19.77 18.54 -8.68
N TYR A 395 20.65 17.58 -9.00
CA TYR A 395 20.26 16.26 -9.51
C TYR A 395 19.56 15.37 -8.47
N ASP A 396 19.83 15.50 -7.17
CA ASP A 396 19.13 14.71 -6.14
C ASP A 396 17.62 15.01 -6.12
N PHE A 397 17.26 16.29 -6.17
CA PHE A 397 15.86 16.71 -6.25
C PHE A 397 15.20 16.21 -7.54
N LEU A 398 15.88 16.38 -8.68
CA LEU A 398 15.39 15.90 -9.98
C LEU A 398 15.17 14.37 -9.98
N SER A 399 16.11 13.61 -9.43
CA SER A 399 15.99 12.14 -9.31
C SER A 399 14.78 11.72 -8.49
N LYS A 400 14.50 12.41 -7.38
CA LYS A 400 13.31 12.15 -6.56
C LYS A 400 12.02 12.47 -7.32
N VAL A 401 11.97 13.62 -8.01
CA VAL A 401 10.81 14.00 -8.83
C VAL A 401 10.55 13.00 -9.95
N ILE A 402 11.59 12.58 -10.69
CA ILE A 402 11.46 11.58 -11.77
C ILE A 402 10.98 10.23 -11.21
N THR A 403 11.49 9.83 -10.04
CA THR A 403 11.04 8.61 -9.36
C THR A 403 9.55 8.69 -9.02
N SER A 404 9.09 9.81 -8.47
CA SER A 404 7.66 10.04 -8.15
C SER A 404 6.79 10.02 -9.40
N ILE A 405 7.23 10.65 -10.50
CA ILE A 405 6.54 10.60 -11.80
C ILE A 405 6.38 9.15 -12.26
N GLY A 406 7.47 8.37 -12.23
CA GLY A 406 7.44 6.95 -12.59
C GLY A 406 6.49 6.11 -11.73
N ASN A 407 6.40 6.40 -10.43
CA ASN A 407 5.50 5.70 -9.50
C ASN A 407 4.01 6.05 -9.72
N ALA A 408 3.69 7.20 -10.32
CA ALA A 408 2.32 7.64 -10.56
C ALA A 408 1.77 7.24 -11.94
N MET A 409 2.65 7.14 -12.94
CA MET A 409 2.30 6.71 -14.29
C MET A 409 2.01 5.20 -14.39
N LYS A 410 1.05 4.84 -15.24
CA LYS A 410 0.48 3.48 -15.34
C LYS A 410 -0.14 3.12 -16.71
N ALA A 411 -0.05 4.00 -17.71
CA ALA A 411 -0.60 3.74 -19.05
C ALA A 411 0.51 3.55 -20.11
N ASP A 412 0.23 2.77 -21.16
CA ASP A 412 1.20 2.50 -22.24
C ASP A 412 1.70 3.78 -22.93
N TYR A 413 0.83 4.78 -23.11
CA TYR A 413 1.24 6.07 -23.69
C TYR A 413 2.23 6.80 -22.76
N GLN A 414 2.05 6.71 -21.43
CA GLN A 414 2.94 7.33 -20.45
C GLN A 414 4.34 6.69 -20.48
N VAL A 415 4.43 5.38 -20.73
CA VAL A 415 5.71 4.70 -20.97
C VAL A 415 6.44 5.34 -22.15
N GLN A 416 5.73 5.59 -23.26
CA GLN A 416 6.32 6.21 -24.45
C GLN A 416 6.69 7.68 -24.18
N THR A 417 5.84 8.44 -23.50
CA THR A 417 6.10 9.83 -23.12
C THR A 417 7.34 9.94 -22.25
N LEU A 418 7.49 9.09 -21.24
CA LEU A 418 8.65 9.10 -20.34
C LEU A 418 9.94 8.71 -21.09
N ARG A 419 9.88 7.71 -21.98
CA ARG A 419 11.02 7.34 -22.85
C ARG A 419 11.44 8.50 -23.76
N ALA A 420 10.47 9.19 -24.36
CA ALA A 420 10.74 10.35 -25.21
C ALA A 420 11.38 11.50 -24.41
N PHE A 421 10.86 11.79 -23.22
CA PHE A 421 11.46 12.77 -22.30
C PHE A 421 12.93 12.42 -21.99
N ILE A 422 13.23 11.16 -21.65
CA ILE A 422 14.59 10.72 -21.32
C ILE A 422 15.51 10.81 -22.53
N HIS A 423 15.07 10.31 -23.68
CA HIS A 423 15.85 10.36 -24.92
C HIS A 423 16.22 11.80 -25.29
N ASN A 424 15.24 12.70 -25.28
CA ASN A 424 15.40 14.09 -25.69
C ASN A 424 16.25 14.93 -24.71
N ASN A 425 16.45 14.46 -23.47
CA ASN A 425 17.16 15.18 -22.43
C ASN A 425 18.36 14.41 -21.86
N SER A 426 18.78 13.31 -22.53
CA SER A 426 19.80 12.38 -22.03
C SER A 426 21.10 13.08 -21.57
N GLU A 427 21.60 14.03 -22.37
CA GLU A 427 22.78 14.83 -22.05
C GLU A 427 22.60 15.74 -20.82
N SER A 428 21.39 16.22 -20.58
CA SER A 428 21.07 17.13 -19.46
C SER A 428 20.73 16.39 -18.16
N LEU A 429 20.35 15.11 -18.22
CA LEU A 429 19.90 14.36 -17.04
C LEU A 429 21.03 13.96 -16.08
N GLY A 430 22.27 13.87 -16.56
CA GLY A 430 23.43 13.56 -15.72
C GLY A 430 23.20 12.35 -14.80
N PRO A 431 23.52 12.45 -13.48
CA PRO A 431 23.29 11.36 -12.52
C PRO A 431 21.83 10.90 -12.39
N SER A 432 20.85 11.75 -12.71
CA SER A 432 19.43 11.42 -12.65
C SER A 432 18.97 10.45 -13.72
N LEU A 433 19.78 10.18 -14.75
CA LEU A 433 19.48 9.20 -15.80
C LEU A 433 19.17 7.82 -15.24
N SER A 434 19.95 7.35 -14.25
CA SER A 434 19.73 6.06 -13.58
C SER A 434 18.37 5.97 -12.87
N SER A 435 17.89 7.08 -12.30
CA SER A 435 16.56 7.15 -11.68
C SER A 435 15.47 7.18 -12.75
N ALA A 436 15.73 7.81 -13.89
CA ALA A 436 14.82 7.85 -15.02
C ALA A 436 14.65 6.48 -15.71
N GLU A 437 15.74 5.70 -15.84
CA GLU A 437 15.69 4.32 -16.33
C GLU A 437 14.89 3.41 -15.38
N LYS A 438 15.12 3.54 -14.07
CA LYS A 438 14.30 2.85 -13.05
C LYS A 438 12.83 3.26 -13.14
N ALA A 439 12.55 4.54 -13.36
CA ALA A 439 11.18 5.02 -13.55
C ALA A 439 10.52 4.36 -14.78
N ILE A 440 11.22 4.23 -15.92
CA ILE A 440 10.68 3.48 -17.09
C ILE A 440 10.29 2.06 -16.70
N TYR A 441 11.13 1.35 -15.95
CA TYR A 441 10.83 0.00 -15.48
C TYR A 441 9.53 -0.01 -14.66
N VAL A 442 9.40 0.88 -13.68
CA VAL A 442 8.19 0.98 -12.83
C VAL A 442 6.92 1.29 -13.66
N VAL A 443 6.96 2.27 -14.56
CA VAL A 443 5.79 2.60 -15.41
C VAL A 443 5.41 1.41 -16.30
N SER A 444 6.42 0.70 -16.82
CA SER A 444 6.19 -0.48 -17.67
C SER A 444 5.51 -1.62 -16.90
N GLU A 445 5.92 -1.86 -15.65
CA GLU A 445 5.27 -2.83 -14.76
C GLU A 445 3.83 -2.44 -14.44
N ASN A 446 3.59 -1.16 -14.16
CA ASN A 446 2.24 -0.64 -13.91
C ASN A 446 1.34 -0.81 -15.15
N ALA A 447 1.83 -0.47 -16.34
CA ALA A 447 1.10 -0.65 -17.59
C ALA A 447 0.86 -2.12 -17.93
N GLU A 448 1.81 -3.02 -17.63
CA GLU A 448 1.62 -4.47 -17.75
C GLU A 448 0.52 -4.97 -16.80
N TRP A 449 0.50 -4.52 -15.55
CA TRP A 449 -0.57 -4.86 -14.60
C TRP A 449 -1.93 -4.43 -15.14
N VAL A 450 -2.06 -3.19 -15.65
CA VAL A 450 -3.33 -2.68 -16.20
C VAL A 450 -3.78 -3.54 -17.37
N ARG A 451 -2.91 -3.83 -18.34
CA ARG A 451 -3.27 -4.68 -19.50
C ARG A 451 -3.69 -6.08 -19.09
N LYS A 452 -2.99 -6.67 -18.11
CA LYS A 452 -3.17 -8.07 -17.73
C LYS A 452 -4.41 -8.29 -16.87
N TYR A 453 -4.66 -7.43 -15.87
CA TYR A 453 -5.66 -7.71 -14.84
C TYR A 453 -6.94 -6.89 -14.96
N LYS A 454 -6.91 -5.71 -15.62
CA LYS A 454 -8.11 -4.90 -15.85
C LYS A 454 -9.24 -5.71 -16.51
N PRO A 455 -9.01 -6.56 -17.54
CA PRO A 455 -10.10 -7.32 -18.16
C PRO A 455 -10.78 -8.33 -17.22
N ASN A 456 -10.00 -9.02 -16.39
CA ASN A 456 -10.54 -9.99 -15.42
C ASN A 456 -11.32 -9.29 -14.31
N ILE A 457 -10.82 -8.16 -13.80
CA ILE A 457 -11.51 -7.33 -12.82
C ILE A 457 -12.84 -6.80 -13.40
N ALA A 458 -12.83 -6.36 -14.67
CA ALA A 458 -14.04 -5.91 -15.35
C ALA A 458 -15.08 -7.02 -15.52
N LYS A 459 -14.63 -8.23 -15.85
CA LYS A 459 -15.49 -9.42 -15.91
C LYS A 459 -16.15 -9.70 -14.56
N TYR A 460 -15.41 -9.61 -13.45
CA TYR A 460 -15.95 -9.79 -12.11
C TYR A 460 -17.07 -8.76 -11.80
N PHE A 461 -16.85 -7.49 -12.14
CA PHE A 461 -17.85 -6.43 -11.96
C PHE A 461 -18.88 -6.32 -13.08
N GLN A 462 -18.86 -7.22 -14.06
CA GLN A 462 -19.77 -7.22 -15.22
C GLN A 462 -19.74 -5.88 -16.01
N ILE A 463 -18.57 -5.26 -16.10
CA ILE A 463 -18.33 -4.02 -16.85
C ILE A 463 -17.71 -4.36 -18.21
N GLY A 464 -18.28 -3.82 -19.30
CA GLY A 464 -17.65 -3.89 -20.62
C GLY A 464 -16.35 -3.10 -20.66
N VAL A 465 -15.26 -3.73 -21.12
CA VAL A 465 -13.89 -3.18 -21.15
C VAL A 465 -13.62 -2.38 -22.41
#